data_AF-Q4QJH8-F1
#
_entry.id   AF-Q4QJH8-F1
#
_cell.length_a   1.000
_cell.length_b   1.000
_cell.length_c   1.000
_cell.angle_alpha   90.00
_cell.angle_beta   90.00
_cell.angle_gamma   90.00
#
_symmetry.space_group_name_H-M   'P 1'
#
loop_
_entity.id
_entity.type
_entity.pdbx_description
1 polymer ?
#
loop_
_entity_poly.entity_id
_entity_poly.type
_entity_poly.pdbx_seq_one_letter_code
_entity_poly.pdbx_strand_id
1 'polypeptide(L)'
;MPRAYYKPFTAYEEAFGFHATRRNAYIMCSVLFGGLLLKCMLLMKYSPVANPNRTSPLEDDPRYQELMEHRLAVTEDLSTRESMTKAMRARRSAPPA
;
A
#
# COMPACT_ATOMS: atom_id res chain seq x y z
N MET A 1 22.87 60.94 -0.26
CA MET A 1 22.50 59.51 -0.45
C MET A 1 22.92 59.09 -1.84
N PRO A 2 23.76 58.05 -2.02
CA PRO A 2 24.19 57.65 -3.36
C PRO A 2 22.99 57.05 -4.08
N ARG A 3 22.60 57.65 -5.21
CA ARG A 3 21.62 57.06 -6.14
C ARG A 3 22.25 55.78 -6.70
N ALA A 4 21.66 54.63 -6.40
CA ALA A 4 22.03 53.37 -7.02
C ALA A 4 21.85 53.52 -8.54
N TYR A 5 22.95 53.67 -9.28
CA TYR A 5 22.97 53.58 -10.72
C TYR A 5 22.60 52.14 -11.08
N TYR A 6 21.33 51.89 -11.36
CA TYR A 6 20.89 50.64 -11.96
C TYR A 6 21.55 50.56 -13.34
N LYS A 7 22.63 49.79 -13.46
CA LYS A 7 23.23 49.48 -14.75
C LYS A 7 22.16 48.69 -15.52
N PRO A 8 21.65 49.17 -16.67
CA PRO A 8 20.70 48.39 -17.44
C PRO A 8 21.41 47.10 -17.83
N PHE A 9 20.87 45.96 -17.40
CA PHE A 9 21.31 44.66 -17.90
C PHE A 9 21.17 44.71 -19.42
N THR A 10 22.20 44.27 -20.12
CA THR A 10 22.12 44.20 -21.57
C THR A 10 21.07 43.15 -21.94
N ALA A 11 20.28 43.35 -23.00
CA ALA A 11 19.23 42.41 -23.41
C ALA A 11 19.74 40.96 -23.57
N TYR A 12 21.05 40.82 -23.82
CA TYR A 12 21.77 39.55 -23.84
C TYR A 12 21.84 38.85 -22.48
N GLU A 13 22.14 39.58 -21.40
CA GLU A 13 22.20 39.03 -20.04
C GLU A 13 20.81 38.60 -19.54
N GLU A 14 19.76 39.35 -19.89
CA GLU A 14 18.38 38.97 -19.60
C GLU A 14 17.94 37.74 -20.39
N ALA A 15 18.26 37.67 -21.69
CA ALA A 15 17.92 36.52 -22.52
C ALA A 15 18.66 35.25 -22.07
N PHE A 16 19.97 35.33 -21.82
CA PHE A 16 20.75 34.19 -21.31
C PHE A 16 20.33 33.78 -19.90
N GLY A 17 20.05 34.75 -19.02
CA GLY A 17 19.51 34.51 -17.68
C GLY A 17 18.14 33.81 -17.74
N PHE A 18 17.27 34.23 -18.65
CA PHE A 18 15.95 33.63 -18.86
C PHE A 18 16.05 32.21 -19.45
N HIS A 19 16.94 31.97 -20.41
CA HIS A 19 17.17 30.63 -20.95
C HIS A 19 17.78 29.66 -19.93
N ALA A 20 18.75 30.13 -19.13
CA ALA A 20 19.35 29.32 -18.07
C ALA A 20 18.34 28.99 -16.98
N THR A 21 17.53 29.96 -16.53
CA THR A 21 16.46 29.72 -15.55
C THR A 21 15.39 28.78 -16.08
N ARG A 22 15.00 28.90 -17.36
CA ARG A 22 14.07 27.95 -18.01
C ARG A 22 14.61 26.53 -18.01
N ARG A 23 15.86 26.33 -18.43
CA ARG A 23 16.51 25.01 -18.45
C ARG A 23 16.57 24.39 -17.06
N ASN A 24 16.96 25.18 -16.06
CA ASN A 24 17.06 24.73 -14.67
C ASN A 24 15.70 24.37 -14.09
N ALA A 25 14.64 25.12 -14.43
CA ALA A 25 13.28 24.80 -14.03
C ALA A 25 12.79 23.47 -14.62
N TYR A 26 13.07 23.19 -15.90
CA TYR A 26 12.73 21.90 -16.51
C TYR A 26 13.47 20.74 -15.86
N ILE A 27 14.77 20.91 -15.56
CA ILE A 27 15.55 19.87 -14.87
C ILE A 27 14.97 19.60 -13.48
N MET A 28 14.73 20.63 -12.67
CA MET A 28 14.12 20.47 -11.34
C MET A 28 12.74 19.81 -11.41
N CYS A 29 11.90 20.26 -12.35
CA CYS A 29 10.57 19.69 -12.52
C CYS A 29 10.65 18.21 -12.95
N SER A 30 11.58 17.85 -13.84
CA SER A 30 11.78 16.47 -14.27
C SER A 30 12.28 15.56 -13.14
N VAL A 31 13.15 16.05 -12.26
CA VAL A 31 13.64 15.30 -11.09
C VAL A 31 12.52 15.07 -10.09
N LEU A 32 11.74 16.11 -9.77
CA LEU A 32 10.60 16.00 -8.85
C LEU A 32 9.53 15.05 -9.39
N PHE A 33 9.18 15.19 -10.67
CA PHE A 33 8.19 14.33 -11.31
C PHE A 33 8.68 12.89 -11.44
N GLY A 34 9.93 12.68 -11.81
CA GLY A 34 10.56 11.36 -11.86
C GLY A 34 10.61 10.67 -10.49
N GLY A 35 10.95 11.42 -9.43
CA GLY A 35 10.91 10.93 -8.05
C GLY A 35 9.50 10.55 -7.60
N LEU A 36 8.50 11.34 -7.99
CA LEU A 36 7.09 11.04 -7.69
C LEU A 36 6.62 9.77 -8.42
N LEU A 37 6.96 9.61 -9.69
CA LEU A 37 6.67 8.39 -10.45
C LEU A 37 7.35 7.16 -9.85
N LEU A 38 8.63 7.28 -9.47
CA LEU A 38 9.37 6.21 -8.80
C LEU A 38 8.68 5.81 -7.49
N LYS A 39 8.28 6.79 -6.68
CA LYS A 39 7.55 6.57 -5.42
C LYS A 39 6.22 5.85 -5.67
N CYS A 40 5.46 6.25 -6.68
CA CYS A 40 4.21 5.58 -7.05
C CYS A 40 4.45 4.12 -7.48
N MET A 41 5.47 3.87 -8.31
CA MET A 41 5.82 2.51 -8.74
C MET A 41 6.25 1.62 -7.58
N LEU A 42 7.05 2.16 -6.65
CA LEU A 42 7.45 1.42 -5.44
C LEU A 42 6.25 1.16 -4.53
N LEU A 43 5.37 2.15 -4.34
CA LEU A 43 4.14 1.95 -3.56
C LEU A 43 3.25 0.87 -4.18
N MET A 44 3.09 0.81 -5.51
CA MET A 44 2.31 -0.25 -6.15
C MET A 44 2.91 -1.66 -5.93
N LYS A 45 4.24 -1.78 -5.85
CA LYS A 45 4.91 -3.08 -5.64
C LYS A 45 5.02 -3.51 -4.17
N TYR A 46 5.21 -2.56 -3.27
CA TYR A 46 5.60 -2.83 -1.89
C TYR A 46 4.59 -2.34 -0.85
N SER A 47 3.62 -1.51 -1.22
CA SER A 47 2.58 -1.12 -0.28
C SER A 47 1.67 -2.31 0.01
N PRO A 48 1.52 -2.72 1.28
CA PRO A 48 0.57 -3.76 1.66
C PRO A 48 -0.88 -3.33 1.38
N VAL A 49 -1.14 -2.02 1.31
CA VAL A 49 -2.46 -1.46 0.97
C VAL A 49 -2.74 -1.53 -0.53
N ALA A 50 -1.73 -1.32 -1.38
CA ALA A 50 -1.91 -1.32 -2.83
C ALA A 50 -1.79 -2.71 -3.46
N ASN A 51 -1.10 -3.64 -2.79
CA ASN A 51 -1.00 -5.03 -3.21
C ASN A 51 -1.45 -5.97 -2.08
N PRO A 52 -2.76 -6.06 -1.83
CA PRO A 52 -3.32 -6.95 -0.80
C PRO A 52 -3.14 -8.43 -1.15
N ASN A 53 -2.88 -8.75 -2.42
CA ASN A 53 -2.61 -10.10 -2.93
C ASN A 53 -1.12 -10.45 -2.96
N ARG A 54 -0.24 -9.63 -2.37
CA ARG A 54 1.09 -10.09 -2.04
C ARG A 54 0.96 -11.04 -0.87
N THR A 55 0.47 -12.24 -1.19
CA THR A 55 0.38 -13.38 -0.30
C THR A 55 1.73 -13.48 0.39
N SER A 56 1.69 -13.63 1.70
CA SER A 56 2.92 -13.87 2.43
C SER A 56 3.59 -15.09 1.76
N PRO A 57 4.93 -15.17 1.66
CA PRO A 57 5.58 -16.36 1.10
C PRO A 57 5.22 -17.66 1.85
N LEU A 58 4.53 -17.54 2.99
CA LEU A 58 3.95 -18.62 3.76
C LEU A 58 2.63 -19.14 3.17
N GLU A 59 1.80 -18.30 2.54
CA GLU A 59 0.53 -18.69 1.90
C GLU A 59 0.74 -19.46 0.59
N ASP A 60 1.88 -19.24 -0.06
CA ASP A 60 2.30 -19.99 -1.25
C ASP A 60 2.99 -21.33 -0.89
N ASP A 61 3.28 -21.60 0.39
CA ASP A 61 3.84 -22.89 0.83
C ASP A 61 2.72 -23.96 0.84
N PRO A 62 2.82 -25.04 0.06
CA PRO A 62 1.80 -26.09 0.02
C PRO A 62 1.53 -26.71 1.39
N ARG A 63 2.54 -26.74 2.29
CA ARG A 63 2.38 -27.27 3.65
C ARG A 63 1.50 -26.38 4.53
N TYR A 64 1.51 -25.08 4.27
CA TYR A 64 0.64 -24.14 5.00
C TYR A 64 -0.82 -24.30 4.56
N GLN A 65 -1.06 -24.56 3.27
CA GLN A 65 -2.40 -24.84 2.74
C GLN A 65 -2.97 -26.12 3.34
N GLU A 66 -2.20 -27.21 3.35
CA GLU A 66 -2.60 -28.49 3.99
C GLU A 66 -2.94 -28.30 5.48
N LEU A 67 -2.15 -27.51 6.20
CA LEU A 67 -2.37 -27.25 7.62
C LEU A 67 -3.62 -26.39 7.86
N MET A 68 -3.91 -25.45 6.94
CA MET A 68 -5.11 -24.63 7.02
C MET A 68 -6.38 -25.43 6.71
N GLU A 69 -6.33 -26.33 5.74
CA GLU A 69 -7.40 -27.28 5.44
C GLU A 69 -7.67 -28.20 6.64
N HIS A 70 -6.62 -28.74 7.27
CA HIS A 70 -6.76 -29.54 8.48
C HIS A 70 -7.37 -28.73 9.64
N ARG A 71 -7.00 -27.46 9.78
CA ARG A 71 -7.58 -26.57 10.78
C ARG A 71 -9.08 -26.37 10.56
N LEU A 72 -9.49 -26.16 9.31
CA LEU A 72 -10.89 -26.02 8.94
C LEU A 72 -11.69 -27.28 9.27
N ALA A 73 -11.20 -28.45 8.87
CA ALA A 73 -11.83 -29.74 9.18
C ALA A 73 -12.03 -29.95 10.70
N VAL A 74 -10.99 -29.66 11.49
CA VAL A 74 -11.08 -29.77 12.97
C VAL A 74 -12.08 -28.76 13.55
N THR A 75 -12.15 -27.54 13.03
CA THR A 75 -13.14 -26.56 13.50
C THR A 75 -14.57 -26.96 13.15
N GLU A 76 -14.79 -27.55 11.97
CA GLU A 76 -16.10 -28.08 11.57
C GLU A 76 -16.54 -29.23 12.49
N ASP A 77 -15.64 -30.16 12.80
CA ASP A 77 -15.90 -31.26 13.74
C ASP A 77 -16.22 -30.77 15.16
N LEU A 78 -15.46 -29.78 15.64
CA LEU A 78 -15.70 -29.17 16.95
C LEU A 78 -17.04 -28.43 17.00
N SER A 79 -17.35 -27.63 15.98
CA SER A 79 -18.64 -26.93 15.90
C SER A 79 -19.81 -27.90 15.82
N THR A 80 -19.65 -29.04 15.13
CA THR A 80 -20.65 -30.10 15.05
C THR A 80 -20.86 -30.78 16.40
N ARG A 81 -19.78 -31.06 17.16
CA ARG A 81 -19.88 -31.60 18.52
C ARG A 81 -20.52 -30.62 19.51
N GLU A 82 -20.18 -29.33 19.42
CA GLU A 82 -20.78 -28.28 20.25
C GLU A 82 -22.28 -28.11 19.94
N SER A 83 -22.68 -28.15 18.67
CA SER A 83 -24.09 -28.10 18.29
C SER A 83 -24.87 -29.32 18.80
N MET A 84 -24.29 -30.52 18.71
CA MET A 84 -24.90 -31.76 19.21
C MET A 84 -25.05 -31.76 20.73
N THR A 85 -24.03 -31.31 21.46
CA THR A 85 -24.10 -31.19 22.93
C THR A 85 -25.12 -30.14 23.37
N LYS A 86 -25.23 -29.00 22.65
CA LYS A 86 -26.28 -27.99 22.87
C LYS A 86 -27.67 -28.54 22.59
N ALA A 87 -27.86 -29.28 21.50
CA ALA A 87 -29.13 -29.92 21.16
C ALA A 87 -29.54 -30.99 22.19
N MET A 88 -28.59 -31.81 22.67
CA MET A 88 -28.85 -32.78 23.74
C MET A 88 -29.21 -32.10 25.07
N ARG A 89 -28.55 -30.99 25.42
CA ARG A 89 -28.90 -30.20 26.61
C ARG A 89 -30.31 -29.61 26.48
N ALA A 90 -30.66 -29.05 25.31
CA ALA A 90 -32.00 -28.52 25.05
C ALA A 90 -33.10 -29.60 25.15
N ARG A 91 -32.81 -30.82 24.68
CA ARG A 91 -33.71 -31.98 24.81
C ARG A 91 -33.84 -32.46 26.26
N ARG A 92 -32.78 -32.42 27.06
CA ARG A 92 -32.80 -32.77 28.49
C ARG A 92 -33.52 -31.73 29.36
N SER A 93 -33.57 -30.47 28.93
CA SER A 93 -34.30 -29.41 29.62
C SER A 93 -35.78 -29.29 29.23
N ALA A 94 -36.23 -30.04 28.22
CA ALA A 94 -37.66 -30.15 27.92
C ALA A 94 -38.30 -31.12 28.92
N PRO A 95 -39.36 -30.71 29.65
CA PRO A 95 -40.01 -31.63 30.58
C PRO A 95 -40.69 -32.76 29.79
N PRO A 96 -40.70 -34.01 30.30
CA PRO A 96 -41.50 -35.07 29.71
C PRO A 96 -42.98 -34.67 29.79
N ALA A 97 -43.71 -34.89 28.69
CA ALA A 97 -45.14 -34.65 28.57
C ALA A 97 -45.96 -35.65 29.39
#